data_AF-A0A450VLW1-F1
#
_entry.id   AF-A0A450VLW1-F1
#
_cell.length_a   1.000
_cell.length_b   1.000
_cell.length_c   1.000
_cell.angle_alpha   90.00
_cell.angle_beta   90.00
_cell.angle_gamma   90.00
#
_symmetry.space_group_name_H-M   'P 1'
#
loop_
_entity.id
_entity.type
_entity.pdbx_description
1 polymer ?
#
loop_
_entity_poly.entity_id
_entity_poly.type
_entity_poly.pdbx_seq_one_letter_code
_entity_poly.pdbx_strand_id
1 'polypeptide(L)'
;MPQRNVTITSQQDEFVKSTLVSGRFGNISEVFRAGLRLLEREEQEMQLFHRELDKGLMAFQQGDYTQIRSPDELEAFFEELGEGERAGQKGNGSSWP
;
A
#
# COMPACT_ATOMS: atom_id res chain seq x y z
N MET A 1 8.05 -28.42 1.96
CA MET A 1 7.01 -27.39 1.74
C MET A 1 5.69 -28.09 1.51
N PRO A 2 4.56 -27.61 2.06
CA PRO A 2 3.25 -28.22 1.82
C PRO A 2 2.90 -28.15 0.33
N GLN A 3 2.27 -29.20 -0.20
CA GLN A 3 1.83 -29.27 -1.59
C GLN A 3 0.31 -29.18 -1.66
N ARG A 4 -0.19 -28.33 -2.58
CA ARG A 4 -1.61 -28.14 -2.88
C ARG A 4 -1.78 -28.29 -4.39
N ASN A 5 -2.76 -29.08 -4.80
CA ASN A 5 -3.15 -29.19 -6.20
C ASN A 5 -4.20 -28.13 -6.51
N VAL A 6 -4.08 -27.49 -7.68
CA VAL A 6 -5.01 -26.45 -8.13
C VAL A 6 -5.40 -26.74 -9.58
N THR A 7 -6.65 -26.47 -9.91
CA THR A 7 -7.13 -26.47 -11.29
C THR A 7 -7.10 -25.04 -11.79
N ILE A 8 -6.51 -24.84 -12.96
CA ILE A 8 -6.42 -23.53 -13.62
C ILE A 8 -7.10 -23.58 -14.99
N THR A 9 -7.47 -22.40 -15.49
CA THR A 9 -8.05 -22.28 -16.82
C THR A 9 -6.98 -22.42 -17.90
N SER A 10 -7.39 -22.71 -19.14
CA SER A 10 -6.46 -22.80 -20.28
C SER A 10 -5.67 -21.50 -20.49
N GLN A 11 -6.31 -20.35 -20.27
CA GLN A 11 -5.65 -19.03 -20.37
C GLN A 11 -4.55 -18.85 -19.31
N GLN A 12 -4.79 -19.30 -18.08
CA GLN A 12 -3.80 -19.24 -17.01
C GLN A 12 -2.62 -20.19 -17.29
N ASP A 13 -2.89 -21.38 -17.83
CA ASP A 13 -1.84 -22.32 -18.23
C ASP A 13 -0.96 -21.75 -19.35
N GLU A 14 -1.55 -21.09 -20.35
CA GLU A 14 -0.80 -20.41 -21.42
C GLU A 14 0.09 -19.28 -20.86
N PHE A 15 -0.45 -18.47 -19.94
CA PHE A 15 0.35 -17.48 -19.23
C PHE A 15 1.52 -18.11 -18.47
N VAL A 16 1.27 -19.14 -17.66
CA VAL A 16 2.32 -19.84 -16.90
C VAL A 16 3.40 -20.37 -17.86
N LYS A 17 3.02 -21.05 -18.94
CA LYS A 17 3.95 -21.54 -19.96
C LYS A 17 4.81 -20.42 -20.54
N SER A 18 4.23 -19.29 -20.91
CA SER A 18 4.97 -18.14 -21.45
C SER A 18 6.03 -17.62 -20.46
N THR A 19 5.72 -17.61 -19.17
CA THR A 19 6.66 -17.16 -18.13
C THR A 19 7.81 -18.14 -17.87
N LEU A 20 7.57 -19.44 -18.07
CA LEU A 20 8.61 -20.47 -17.99
C LEU A 20 9.52 -20.43 -19.22
N VAL A 21 8.95 -20.32 -20.42
CA VAL A 21 9.71 -20.25 -21.69
C VAL A 21 10.61 -19.02 -21.73
N SER A 22 10.14 -17.88 -21.22
CA SER A 22 10.94 -16.67 -21.10
C SER A 22 12.04 -16.75 -20.04
N GLY A 23 12.06 -17.79 -19.20
CA GLY A 23 13.02 -17.93 -18.11
C GLY A 23 12.78 -17.00 -16.92
N ARG A 24 11.66 -16.26 -16.90
CA ARG A 24 11.31 -15.38 -15.77
C ARG A 24 11.12 -16.17 -14.48
N PHE A 25 10.63 -17.40 -14.58
CA PHE A 25 10.47 -18.33 -13.46
C PHE A 25 10.99 -19.72 -13.86
N GLY A 26 11.60 -20.44 -12.91
CA GLY A 26 12.16 -21.77 -13.16
C GLY A 26 11.14 -22.89 -13.04
N ASN A 27 10.01 -22.64 -12.38
CA ASN A 27 8.94 -23.61 -12.21
C ASN A 27 7.59 -22.96 -11.91
N ILE A 28 6.54 -23.75 -12.09
CA ILE A 28 5.15 -23.34 -11.87
C ILE A 28 4.91 -22.85 -10.42
N SER A 29 5.54 -23.48 -9.43
CA SER A 29 5.38 -23.10 -8.03
C SER A 29 5.90 -21.69 -7.73
N GLU A 30 6.94 -21.24 -8.42
CA GLU A 30 7.44 -19.86 -8.32
C GLU A 30 6.47 -18.85 -8.91
N VAL A 31 5.84 -19.17 -10.05
CA VAL A 31 4.80 -18.33 -10.67
C VAL A 31 3.64 -18.14 -9.70
N PHE A 32 3.12 -19.22 -9.12
CA PHE A 32 2.04 -19.14 -8.16
C PHE A 32 2.41 -18.38 -6.90
N ARG A 33 3.61 -18.61 -6.34
CA ARG A 33 4.07 -17.84 -5.17
C ARG A 33 4.23 -16.36 -5.49
N ALA A 34 4.68 -16.01 -6.69
CA ALA A 34 4.77 -14.62 -7.12
C ALA A 34 3.38 -13.98 -7.25
N GLY A 35 2.41 -14.71 -7.82
CA GLY A 35 1.02 -14.28 -7.89
C GLY A 35 0.38 -14.10 -6.51
N LEU A 36 0.59 -15.04 -5.59
CA LEU A 36 0.09 -14.95 -4.22
C LEU A 36 0.70 -13.77 -3.45
N ARG A 37 2.01 -13.52 -3.60
CA ARG A 37 2.64 -12.34 -2.98
C ARG A 37 2.08 -11.02 -3.51
N LEU A 38 1.69 -10.97 -4.79
CA LEU A 38 1.04 -9.80 -5.35
C LEU A 38 -0.35 -9.61 -4.75
N LEU A 39 -1.15 -10.68 -4.70
CA LEU A 39 -2.48 -10.65 -4.08
C LEU A 39 -2.43 -10.22 -2.61
N GLU A 40 -1.53 -10.82 -1.82
CA GLU A 40 -1.34 -10.48 -0.40
C GLU A 40 -0.99 -8.99 -0.23
N ARG A 41 -0.16 -8.44 -1.12
CA ARG A 41 0.19 -7.01 -1.08
C ARG A 41 -1.01 -6.13 -1.39
N GLU A 42 -1.76 -6.43 -2.46
CA GLU A 42 -2.95 -5.67 -2.83
C GLU A 42 -4.01 -5.70 -1.71
N GLU A 43 -4.21 -6.86 -1.07
CA GLU A 43 -5.11 -6.98 0.08
C GLU A 43 -4.64 -6.13 1.27
N GLN A 44 -3.34 -6.13 1.57
CA GLN A 44 -2.77 -5.29 2.63
C GLN A 44 -2.93 -3.80 2.32
N GLU A 45 -2.64 -3.38 1.09
CA GLU A 45 -2.78 -1.99 0.66
C GLU A 45 -4.24 -1.52 0.77
N MET A 46 -5.21 -2.34 0.33
CA MET A 46 -6.63 -2.02 0.48
C MET A 46 -7.07 -1.96 1.94
N GLN A 47 -6.59 -2.87 2.79
CA GLN A 47 -6.90 -2.84 4.22
C GLN A 47 -6.35 -1.57 4.89
N LEU A 48 -5.11 -1.18 4.56
CA LEU A 48 -4.52 0.07 5.04
C LEU A 48 -5.34 1.27 4.57
N PHE A 49 -5.71 1.30 3.29
CA PHE A 49 -6.52 2.37 2.73
C PHE A 49 -7.87 2.51 3.44
N HIS A 50 -8.62 1.43 3.61
CA HIS A 50 -9.88 1.44 4.34
C HIS A 50 -9.70 1.91 5.79
N ARG A 51 -8.64 1.45 6.47
CA ARG A 51 -8.36 1.87 7.84
C ARG A 51 -8.09 3.39 7.94
N GLU A 52 -7.32 3.96 7.02
CA GLU A 52 -7.06 5.40 7.03
C GLU A 52 -8.30 6.22 6.63
N LEU A 53 -9.13 5.72 5.71
CA LEU A 53 -10.44 6.31 5.41
C LEU A 53 -11.35 6.32 6.63
N ASP A 54 -11.45 5.20 7.35
CA ASP A 54 -12.29 5.10 8.56
C ASP A 54 -11.82 6.09 9.63
N LYS A 55 -10.50 6.21 9.85
CA LYS A 55 -9.95 7.23 10.75
C LYS A 55 -10.32 8.65 10.32
N GLY A 56 -10.15 8.97 9.04
CA GLY A 56 -10.50 10.30 8.50
C GLY A 56 -11.99 10.61 8.65
N LEU A 57 -12.86 9.63 8.41
CA LEU A 57 -14.29 9.78 8.59
C LEU A 57 -14.67 9.99 10.07
N MET A 58 -14.05 9.23 10.98
CA MET A 58 -14.23 9.43 12.42
C MET A 58 -13.77 10.82 12.87
N ALA A 59 -12.60 11.28 12.42
CA ALA A 59 -12.11 12.62 12.72
C ALA A 59 -13.08 13.70 12.21
N PHE A 60 -13.56 13.57 10.98
CA PHE A 60 -14.56 14.46 10.41
C PHE A 60 -15.86 14.50 11.23
N GLN A 61 -16.38 13.34 11.64
CA GLN A 61 -17.58 13.25 12.48
C GLN A 61 -17.40 13.90 13.86
N GLN A 62 -16.18 13.87 14.40
CA GLN A 62 -15.84 14.51 15.67
C GLN A 62 -15.54 16.00 15.53
N GLY A 63 -15.54 16.55 14.31
CA GLY A 63 -15.17 17.94 14.05
C GLY A 63 -13.65 18.18 14.06
N ASP A 64 -12.85 17.12 14.08
CA ASP A 64 -11.39 17.17 14.01
C ASP A 64 -10.94 17.31 12.56
N TYR A 65 -11.19 18.48 12.00
CA TYR A 65 -10.77 18.88 10.66
C TYR A 65 -10.47 20.37 10.62
N THR A 66 -9.57 20.77 9.73
CA THR A 66 -9.31 22.18 9.43
C THR A 66 -10.00 22.56 8.13
N GLN A 67 -10.82 23.61 8.16
CA GLN A 67 -11.48 24.12 6.96
C GLN A 67 -10.60 25.17 6.29
N ILE A 68 -10.16 24.87 5.07
CA ILE A 68 -9.36 25.76 4.24
C ILE A 68 -10.26 26.30 3.13
N ARG A 69 -10.40 27.62 3.04
CA ARG A 69 -11.36 28.30 2.13
C ARG A 69 -10.70 29.03 0.97
N SER A 70 -9.37 29.16 0.99
CA SER A 70 -8.63 29.83 -0.08
C SER A 70 -7.26 29.17 -0.32
N PRO A 71 -6.67 29.37 -1.52
CA PRO A 71 -5.29 28.95 -1.79
C PRO A 71 -4.26 29.57 -0.82
N ASP A 72 -4.46 30.82 -0.40
CA ASP A 72 -3.56 31.49 0.55
C ASP A 72 -3.61 30.84 1.95
N GLU A 73 -4.82 30.45 2.39
CA GLU A 73 -5.00 29.67 3.63
C GLU A 73 -4.35 28.28 3.54
N LEU A 74 -4.36 27.67 2.35
CA LEU A 74 -3.72 26.37 2.11
C LEU A 74 -2.19 26.48 2.21
N GLU A 75 -1.61 27.52 1.61
CA GLU A 75 -0.18 27.78 1.65
C GLU A 75 0.28 28.03 3.09
N ALA A 76 -0.43 28.89 3.84
CA ALA A 76 -0.16 29.12 5.25
C ALA A 76 -0.24 27.85 6.11
N PHE A 77 -1.23 26.98 5.86
CA PHE A 77 -1.37 25.70 6.54
C PHE A 77 -0.19 24.76 6.28
N PHE A 78 0.30 24.69 5.04
CA PHE A 78 1.48 23.89 4.71
C PHE A 78 2.77 24.46 5.30
N GLU A 79 2.90 25.78 5.37
CA GLU A 79 4.03 26.44 6.06
C GLU A 79 4.03 26.09 7.55
N GLU A 80 2.88 26.19 8.23
CA GLU A 80 2.72 25.83 9.65
C GLU A 80 3.08 24.35 9.91
N LEU A 81 2.59 23.43 9.06
CA LEU A 81 2.93 22.00 9.16
C LEU A 81 4.43 21.74 8.92
N GLY A 82 5.04 22.40 7.94
CA GLY A 82 6.46 22.28 7.62
C GLY A 82 7.38 22.88 8.70
N GLU A 83 6.89 23.81 9.51
CA GLU A 83 7.60 24.36 10.67
C GLU A 83 7.52 23.41 11.88
N GLY A 84 6.37 22.76 12.09
CA GLY A 84 6.17 21.73 13.13
C GLY A 84 7.10 20.53 12.97
N GLU A 85 7.31 20.04 11.74
CA GLU A 85 8.24 18.92 11.47
C GLU A 85 9.71 19.29 11.73
N ARG A 86 10.13 20.52 11.38
CA ARG A 86 11.51 21.01 11.63
C ARG A 86 11.80 21.17 13.12
N ALA A 87 10.80 21.49 13.93
CA ALA A 87 10.93 21.54 15.39
C ALA A 87 11.04 20.13 16.00
N GLY A 88 10.28 19.15 15.49
CA GLY A 88 10.33 17.75 15.94
C GLY A 88 11.62 17.00 15.58
N GLN A 89 12.26 17.35 14.47
CA GLN A 89 13.48 16.68 14.00
C GLN A 89 14.75 17.04 14.78
N LYS A 90 14.73 18.10 15.61
CA LYS A 90 15.82 18.38 16.57
C LYS A 90 15.79 17.50 17.82
N GLY A 91 14.75 16.67 18.00
CA GLY A 91 14.57 15.81 19.19
C GLY A 91 14.66 14.30 18.94
N ASN A 92 14.68 13.81 17.70
CA ASN A 92 14.65 12.36 17.44
C ASN A 92 15.69 11.92 16.40
N GLY A 93 16.91 11.69 16.87
CA GLY A 93 17.76 10.69 16.24
C GLY A 93 17.35 9.32 16.77
N SER A 94 16.52 8.58 16.02
CA SER A 94 16.50 7.11 15.88
C SER A 94 15.14 6.57 15.37
N SER A 95 15.24 5.74 14.34
CA SER A 95 14.39 4.57 14.06
C SER A 95 12.95 4.80 13.63
N TRP A 96 12.75 4.90 12.31
CA TRP A 96 11.55 4.40 11.65
C TRP A 96 11.65 2.88 11.48
N PRO A 97 10.58 2.10 11.71
CA PRO A 97 10.50 0.70 11.25
C PRO A 97 10.33 0.61 9.72
#